data_AF-A0A2U1M6Z7-F1
#
_entry.id   AF-A0A2U1M6Z7-F1
#
_cell.length_a   1.000
_cell.length_b   1.000
_cell.length_c   1.000
_cell.angle_alpha   90.00
_cell.angle_beta   90.00
_cell.angle_gamma   90.00
#
_symmetry.space_group_name_H-M   'P 1'
#
loop_
_entity.id
_entity.type
_entity.pdbx_description
1 polymer ?
#
loop_
_entity_poly.entity_id
_entity_poly.type
_entity_poly.pdbx_seq_one_letter_code
_entity_poly.pdbx_strand_id
1 'polypeptide(L)'
;MWMAIQGRLSTQERLHQWYPDKVMTCPLCEKCLDSLNHLFFECQYSMKIWKSLEDKEGQSSIPDKWEDIIRCLTNMRHKKTIRCVLIRIILAACVYFVWAERNKRLFSSDKMDSRELTENVISHVRLKLSSLTVRRSAQILEVSKKWDILMNTR
;
A
#
# COMPACT_ATOMS: atom_id res chain seq x y z
N MET A 1 -7.62 -3.56 -5.54
CA MET A 1 -7.26 -2.26 -6.17
C MET A 1 -8.45 -1.52 -6.76
N TRP A 2 -9.26 -2.15 -7.63
CA TRP A 2 -10.41 -1.47 -8.29
C TRP A 2 -11.36 -0.73 -7.33
N MET A 3 -11.83 -1.39 -6.27
CA MET A 3 -12.72 -0.77 -5.28
C MET A 3 -12.09 0.45 -4.59
N ALA A 4 -10.78 0.41 -4.33
CA ALA A 4 -10.04 1.54 -3.78
C ALA A 4 -9.98 2.70 -4.79
N ILE A 5 -9.65 2.42 -6.05
CA ILE A 5 -9.55 3.43 -7.12
C ILE A 5 -10.90 4.15 -7.30
N GLN A 6 -12.01 3.44 -7.18
CA GLN A 6 -13.35 3.99 -7.28
C GLN A 6 -13.80 4.77 -6.02
N GLY A 7 -12.99 4.84 -4.96
CA GLY A 7 -13.41 5.40 -3.67
C GLY A 7 -14.54 4.59 -3.00
N ARG A 8 -14.66 3.31 -3.36
CA ARG A 8 -15.75 2.41 -2.94
C ARG A 8 -15.37 1.44 -1.84
N LEU A 9 -14.28 1.71 -1.13
CA LEU A 9 -13.96 0.97 0.09
C LEU A 9 -15.02 1.26 1.16
N SER A 10 -15.44 0.22 1.88
CA SER A 10 -16.45 0.29 2.95
C SER A 10 -15.88 0.94 4.21
N THR A 11 -15.60 2.25 4.14
CA THR A 11 -15.12 3.06 5.27
C THR A 11 -16.26 3.37 6.24
N GLN A 12 -15.95 3.66 7.50
CA GLN A 12 -16.94 4.05 8.50
C GLN A 12 -17.58 5.40 8.14
N GLU A 13 -16.90 6.28 7.40
CA GLU A 13 -17.52 7.48 6.83
C GLU A 13 -18.78 7.15 6.01
N ARG A 14 -18.75 6.07 5.22
CA ARG A 14 -19.93 5.61 4.47
C ARG A 14 -20.96 4.92 5.35
N LEU A 15 -20.52 4.23 6.41
CA LEU A 15 -21.42 3.57 7.37
C LEU A 15 -22.10 4.57 8.31
N HIS A 16 -21.47 5.69 8.61
CA HIS A 16 -22.00 6.73 9.48
C HIS A 16 -23.28 7.35 8.92
N GLN A 17 -23.42 7.40 7.58
CA GLN A 17 -24.67 7.79 6.91
C GLN A 17 -25.86 6.88 7.29
N TRP A 18 -25.60 5.61 7.62
CA TRP A 18 -26.62 4.63 7.98
C TRP A 18 -26.76 4.45 9.50
N TYR A 19 -25.72 4.81 10.27
CA TYR A 19 -25.66 4.66 11.72
C TYR A 19 -25.07 5.91 12.38
N PRO A 20 -25.80 7.05 12.38
CA PRO A 20 -25.29 8.33 12.89
C PRO A 20 -25.01 8.29 14.40
N ASP A 21 -25.73 7.47 15.16
CA ASP A 21 -25.62 7.41 16.62
C ASP A 21 -24.42 6.57 17.13
N LYS A 22 -23.72 5.88 16.24
CA LYS A 22 -22.54 5.09 16.61
C LYS A 22 -21.27 5.93 16.52
N VAL A 23 -20.56 6.03 17.64
CA VAL A 23 -19.17 6.52 17.67
C VAL A 23 -18.31 5.51 16.92
N MET A 24 -17.91 5.88 15.71
CA MET A 24 -17.05 5.08 14.84
C MET A 24 -15.64 5.66 14.90
N THR A 25 -14.66 4.84 15.27
CA THR A 25 -13.24 5.20 15.24
C THR A 25 -12.47 4.24 14.35
N CYS A 26 -11.45 4.77 13.69
CA CYS A 26 -10.57 4.04 12.80
C CYS A 26 -9.98 2.82 13.54
N PRO A 27 -10.18 1.59 13.04
CA PRO A 27 -9.71 0.38 13.72
C PRO A 27 -8.18 0.30 13.86
N LEU A 28 -7.45 1.09 13.08
CA LEU A 28 -5.98 1.10 13.08
C LEU A 28 -5.40 2.03 14.14
N CYS A 29 -5.93 3.25 14.29
CA CYS A 29 -5.37 4.28 15.18
C CYS A 29 -6.28 4.64 16.36
N GLU A 30 -7.55 4.26 16.32
CA GLU A 30 -8.57 4.46 17.36
C GLU A 30 -8.82 5.95 17.72
N LYS A 31 -8.42 6.89 16.85
CA LYS A 31 -8.44 8.34 17.14
C LYS A 31 -9.52 9.15 16.42
N CYS A 32 -9.86 8.79 15.19
CA CYS A 32 -10.81 9.55 14.35
C CYS A 32 -11.54 8.60 13.41
N LEU A 33 -12.58 9.08 12.73
CA LEU A 33 -13.28 8.33 11.69
C LEU A 33 -12.32 7.89 10.58
N ASP A 34 -12.47 6.65 10.08
CA ASP A 34 -11.72 6.25 8.89
C ASP A 34 -12.39 6.78 7.61
N SER A 35 -11.62 7.59 6.88
CA SER A 35 -11.82 7.90 5.47
C SER A 35 -10.72 7.20 4.65
N LEU A 36 -10.82 7.25 3.33
CA LEU A 36 -9.79 6.66 2.47
C LEU A 36 -8.45 7.41 2.62
N ASN A 37 -8.49 8.73 2.67
CA ASN A 37 -7.30 9.56 2.93
C ASN A 37 -6.73 9.28 4.33
N HIS A 38 -7.59 9.17 5.34
CA HIS A 38 -7.14 8.84 6.67
C HIS A 38 -6.45 7.48 6.69
N LEU A 39 -7.12 6.44 6.20
CA LEU A 39 -6.66 5.07 6.28
C LEU A 39 -5.27 4.88 5.66
N PHE A 40 -4.99 5.55 4.55
CA PHE A 40 -3.72 5.39 3.88
C PHE A 40 -2.69 6.46 4.27
N PHE A 41 -3.03 7.72 4.52
CA PHE A 41 -2.02 8.79 4.61
C PHE A 41 -1.96 9.53 5.94
N GLU A 42 -3.07 9.61 6.69
CA GLU A 42 -3.11 10.38 7.93
C GLU A 42 -3.10 9.46 9.17
N CYS A 43 -3.43 8.19 8.98
CA CYS A 43 -3.44 7.19 10.04
C CYS A 43 -2.01 6.93 10.50
N GLN A 44 -1.73 7.23 11.77
CA GLN A 44 -0.39 7.03 12.37
C GLN A 44 0.13 5.59 12.22
N TYR A 45 -0.76 4.60 12.18
CA TYR A 45 -0.40 3.21 11.93
C TYR A 45 0.09 3.02 10.49
N SER A 46 -0.70 3.44 9.50
CA SER A 46 -0.38 3.30 8.08
C SER A 46 0.81 4.16 7.66
N MET A 47 0.97 5.37 8.24
CA MET A 47 2.11 6.25 7.98
C MET A 47 3.46 5.57 8.30
N LYS A 48 3.53 4.75 9.35
CA LYS A 48 4.76 4.01 9.68
C LYS A 48 5.14 3.03 8.57
N ILE A 49 4.13 2.39 7.97
CA ILE A 49 4.31 1.44 6.88
C ILE A 49 4.80 2.18 5.63
N TRP A 50 4.16 3.30 5.28
CA TRP A 50 4.58 4.12 4.14
C TRP A 50 6.01 4.63 4.27
N LYS A 51 6.37 5.21 5.43
CA LYS A 51 7.73 5.69 5.68
C LYS A 51 8.75 4.58 5.53
N SER A 52 8.48 3.39 6.07
CA SER A 52 9.39 2.24 5.95
C SER A 52 9.61 1.81 4.50
N LEU A 53 8.58 1.94 3.66
CA LEU A 53 8.65 1.61 2.23
C LEU A 53 9.32 2.71 1.41
N GLU A 54 9.07 3.97 1.75
CA GLU A 54 9.78 5.12 1.19
C GLU A 54 11.27 5.04 1.52
N ASP A 55 11.65 4.75 2.76
CA ASP A 55 13.04 4.57 3.19
C ASP A 55 13.70 3.42 2.43
N LYS A 56 12.96 2.31 2.19
CA LYS A 56 13.46 1.18 1.42
C LYS A 56 13.62 1.49 -0.07
N GLU A 57 12.75 2.33 -0.64
CA GLU A 57 12.95 2.86 -1.99
C GLU A 57 14.05 3.95 -1.99
N GLY A 58 14.23 4.75 -0.96
CA GLY A 58 15.19 5.86 -1.01
C GLY A 58 14.88 6.90 -2.10
N GLN A 59 13.62 6.99 -2.56
CA GLN A 59 13.10 8.13 -3.31
C GLN A 59 11.72 8.53 -2.81
N SER A 60 11.47 9.83 -2.75
CA SER A 60 10.19 10.49 -2.50
C SER A 60 9.14 10.28 -3.63
N SER A 61 9.21 9.14 -4.32
CA SER A 61 8.43 8.84 -5.52
C SER A 61 7.08 8.20 -5.19
N ILE A 62 6.82 7.87 -3.93
CA ILE A 62 5.53 7.35 -3.48
C ILE A 62 4.64 8.55 -3.13
N PRO A 63 3.48 8.72 -3.79
CA PRO A 63 2.61 9.84 -3.50
C PRO A 63 1.98 9.76 -2.10
N ASP A 64 1.77 10.91 -1.46
CA ASP A 64 1.27 11.06 -0.10
C ASP A 64 -0.23 11.41 -0.01
N LYS A 65 -0.92 11.43 -1.15
CA LYS A 65 -2.38 11.60 -1.26
C LYS A 65 -2.98 10.61 -2.22
N TRP A 66 -4.26 10.29 -2.01
CA TRP A 66 -4.96 9.30 -2.83
C TRP A 66 -5.08 9.73 -4.30
N GLU A 67 -5.40 11.00 -4.53
CA GLU A 67 -5.47 11.59 -5.87
C GLU A 67 -4.12 11.52 -6.58
N ASP A 68 -3.03 11.69 -5.83
CA ASP A 68 -1.68 11.63 -6.35
C ASP A 68 -1.26 10.19 -6.68
N ILE A 69 -1.71 9.21 -5.90
CA ILE A 69 -1.61 7.79 -6.27
C ILE A 69 -2.33 7.53 -7.60
N ILE A 70 -3.59 7.95 -7.75
CA ILE A 70 -4.36 7.73 -8.98
C ILE A 70 -3.67 8.39 -10.17
N ARG A 71 -3.21 9.63 -10.01
CA ARG A 71 -2.47 10.37 -11.03
C ARG A 71 -1.15 9.67 -11.39
N CYS A 72 -0.40 9.21 -10.40
CA CYS A 72 0.84 8.46 -10.57
C CYS A 72 0.58 7.17 -11.36
N LEU A 73 -0.42 6.36 -10.96
CA LEU A 73 -0.80 5.13 -11.65
C LEU A 73 -1.25 5.39 -13.10
N THR A 74 -2.02 6.45 -13.33
CA THR A 74 -2.48 6.87 -14.67
C THR A 74 -1.30 7.27 -15.56
N ASN A 75 -0.41 8.11 -15.06
CA ASN A 75 0.79 8.57 -15.79
C ASN A 75 1.76 7.43 -16.09
N MET A 76 1.77 6.41 -15.24
CA MET A 76 2.57 5.21 -15.46
C MET A 76 1.88 4.21 -16.38
N ARG A 77 0.59 4.27 -16.69
CA ARG A 77 -0.19 3.19 -17.35
C ARG A 77 0.54 2.45 -18.48
N HIS A 78 1.21 3.19 -19.36
CA HIS A 78 1.91 2.63 -20.53
C HIS A 78 3.42 2.41 -20.33
N LYS A 79 3.99 2.87 -19.21
CA LYS A 79 5.41 2.75 -18.87
C LYS A 79 5.71 1.35 -18.31
N LYS A 80 6.51 0.57 -19.04
CA LYS A 80 6.90 -0.81 -18.66
C LYS A 80 8.29 -0.89 -17.99
N THR A 81 8.84 0.24 -17.56
CA THR A 81 10.12 0.24 -16.83
C THR A 81 9.97 -0.52 -15.51
N ILE A 82 11.05 -1.18 -15.07
CA ILE A 82 11.02 -1.96 -13.84
C ILE A 82 10.64 -1.09 -12.63
N ARG A 83 11.06 0.18 -12.60
CA ARG A 83 10.69 1.11 -11.52
C ARG A 83 9.19 1.42 -11.51
N CYS A 84 8.57 1.66 -12.66
CA CYS A 84 7.11 1.85 -12.71
C CYS A 84 6.37 0.58 -12.31
N VAL A 85 6.87 -0.60 -12.66
CA VAL A 85 6.29 -1.89 -12.21
C VAL A 85 6.42 -2.05 -10.70
N LEU A 86 7.60 -1.78 -10.15
CA LEU A 86 7.88 -1.82 -8.71
C LEU A 86 6.92 -0.90 -7.92
N ILE A 87 6.80 0.37 -8.31
CA ILE A 87 5.91 1.33 -7.62
C ILE A 87 4.46 0.82 -7.65
N ARG A 88 3.97 0.28 -8.78
CA ARG A 88 2.62 -0.29 -8.82
C ARG A 88 2.44 -1.47 -7.87
N ILE A 89 3.44 -2.35 -7.77
CA ILE A 89 3.40 -3.51 -6.85
C ILE A 89 3.37 -3.03 -5.40
N ILE A 90 4.24 -2.08 -5.03
CA ILE A 90 4.29 -1.49 -3.68
C ILE A 90 2.92 -0.89 -3.34
N LEU A 91 2.41 0.02 -4.17
CA LEU A 91 1.12 0.68 -3.96
C LEU A 91 -0.03 -0.34 -3.81
N ALA A 92 -0.07 -1.35 -4.68
CA ALA A 92 -1.08 -2.41 -4.61
C ALA A 92 -1.00 -3.22 -3.32
N ALA A 93 0.21 -3.60 -2.91
CA ALA A 93 0.45 -4.36 -1.70
C ALA A 93 0.07 -3.53 -0.45
N CYS A 94 0.54 -2.30 -0.32
CA CYS A 94 0.19 -1.40 0.79
C CYS A 94 -1.32 -1.27 0.95
N VAL A 95 -2.01 -0.91 -0.14
CA VAL A 95 -3.46 -0.72 -0.12
C VAL A 95 -4.17 -1.99 0.31
N TYR A 96 -3.73 -3.14 -0.18
CA TYR A 96 -4.31 -4.43 0.19
C TYR A 96 -4.09 -4.77 1.66
N PHE A 97 -2.85 -4.75 2.14
CA PHE A 97 -2.51 -5.19 3.50
C PHE A 97 -3.07 -4.25 4.57
N VAL A 98 -3.02 -2.93 4.36
CA VAL A 98 -3.64 -1.96 5.28
C VAL A 98 -5.16 -2.16 5.35
N TRP A 99 -5.81 -2.35 4.19
CA TRP A 99 -7.25 -2.62 4.14
C TRP A 99 -7.61 -3.95 4.82
N ALA A 100 -6.82 -4.99 4.59
CA ALA A 100 -7.01 -6.30 5.19
C ALA A 100 -6.86 -6.25 6.71
N GLU A 101 -5.82 -5.57 7.22
CA GLU A 101 -5.60 -5.40 8.66
C GLU A 101 -6.74 -4.59 9.30
N ARG A 102 -7.19 -3.51 8.65
CA ARG A 102 -8.35 -2.74 9.12
C ARG A 102 -9.59 -3.61 9.28
N ASN A 103 -9.87 -4.46 8.29
CA ASN A 103 -11.00 -5.38 8.36
C ASN A 103 -10.78 -6.47 9.40
N LYS A 104 -9.56 -7.00 9.52
CA LYS A 104 -9.22 -7.98 10.56
C LYS A 104 -9.55 -7.43 11.94
N ARG A 105 -9.17 -6.19 12.25
CA ARG A 105 -9.47 -5.54 13.55
C ARG A 105 -10.95 -5.23 13.79
N LEU A 106 -11.76 -5.12 12.74
CA LEU A 106 -13.20 -4.94 12.88
C LEU A 106 -13.95 -6.23 13.18
N PHE A 107 -13.46 -7.35 12.65
CA PHE A 107 -14.14 -8.64 12.71
C PHE A 107 -13.41 -9.67 13.60
N SER A 108 -12.27 -9.31 14.17
CA SER A 108 -11.45 -10.11 15.08
C SER A 108 -10.78 -9.20 16.12
N SER A 109 -10.44 -9.78 17.28
CA SER A 109 -9.68 -9.13 18.36
C SER A 109 -8.17 -9.05 18.08
N ASP A 110 -7.68 -9.72 17.05
CA ASP A 110 -6.27 -9.76 16.72
C ASP A 110 -5.78 -8.44 16.11
N LYS A 111 -4.66 -7.94 16.61
CA LYS A 111 -4.00 -6.73 16.10
C LYS A 111 -2.56 -7.07 15.70
N MET A 112 -2.19 -6.78 14.46
CA MET A 112 -0.83 -6.90 13.97
C MET A 112 -0.07 -5.59 14.16
N ASP A 113 1.18 -5.64 14.63
CA ASP A 113 2.00 -4.43 14.70
C ASP A 113 2.32 -3.90 13.30
N SER A 114 2.48 -2.58 13.21
CA SER A 114 2.83 -1.90 11.95
C SER A 114 4.12 -2.43 11.34
N ARG A 115 5.10 -2.85 12.16
CA ARG A 115 6.36 -3.43 11.68
C ARG A 115 6.15 -4.80 11.05
N GLU A 116 5.37 -5.66 11.70
CA GLU A 116 5.05 -6.99 11.17
C GLU A 116 4.26 -6.89 9.85
N LEU A 117 3.28 -5.98 9.78
CA LEU A 117 2.55 -5.75 8.53
C LEU A 117 3.47 -5.20 7.43
N THR A 118 4.45 -4.37 7.78
CA THR A 118 5.46 -3.86 6.85
C THR A 118 6.30 -5.00 6.27
N GLU A 119 6.76 -5.94 7.10
CA GLU A 119 7.50 -7.13 6.64
C GLU A 119 6.66 -8.00 5.71
N ASN A 120 5.36 -8.16 5.98
CA ASN A 120 4.43 -8.86 5.11
C ASN A 120 4.30 -8.17 3.74
N VAL A 121 4.20 -6.83 3.72
CA VAL A 121 4.18 -6.04 2.49
C VAL A 121 5.50 -6.22 1.71
N ILE A 122 6.64 -6.06 2.36
CA ILE A 122 7.96 -6.20 1.73
C ILE A 122 8.12 -7.61 1.14
N SER A 123 7.77 -8.64 1.90
CA SER A 123 7.84 -10.04 1.45
C SER A 123 6.95 -10.28 0.23
N HIS A 124 5.72 -9.75 0.23
CA HIS A 124 4.83 -9.83 -0.92
C HIS A 124 5.41 -9.14 -2.17
N VAL A 125 5.99 -7.96 -2.00
CA VAL A 125 6.66 -7.22 -3.09
C VAL A 125 7.83 -8.04 -3.64
N ARG A 126 8.70 -8.58 -2.78
CA ARG A 126 9.84 -9.42 -3.16
C ARG A 126 9.39 -10.64 -3.97
N LEU A 127 8.42 -11.40 -3.45
CA LEU A 127 7.85 -12.56 -4.14
C LEU A 127 7.29 -12.18 -5.51
N LYS A 128 6.56 -11.05 -5.59
CA LYS A 128 5.99 -10.60 -6.85
C LYS A 128 7.07 -10.22 -7.85
N LEU A 129 8.10 -9.49 -7.44
CA LEU A 129 9.21 -9.12 -8.30
C LEU A 129 9.99 -10.35 -8.81
N SER A 130 10.28 -11.32 -7.94
CA SER A 130 10.97 -12.56 -8.33
C SER A 130 10.17 -13.40 -9.33
N SER A 131 8.82 -13.31 -9.28
CA SER A 131 7.95 -14.01 -10.24
C SER A 131 7.94 -13.38 -11.66
N LEU A 132 8.43 -12.15 -11.81
CA LEU A 132 8.43 -11.46 -13.11
C LEU A 132 9.61 -11.93 -13.96
N THR A 133 9.34 -12.14 -15.26
CA THR A 133 10.40 -12.28 -16.25
C THR A 133 10.68 -10.95 -16.94
N VAL A 134 11.91 -10.47 -16.86
CA VAL A 134 12.31 -9.13 -17.33
C VAL A 134 13.55 -9.19 -18.21
N ARG A 135 13.70 -8.26 -19.17
CA ARG A 135 14.90 -8.17 -20.00
C ARG A 135 16.05 -7.57 -19.20
N ARG A 136 17.20 -8.22 -19.10
CA ARG A 136 18.35 -7.72 -18.31
C ARG A 136 18.69 -6.25 -18.63
N SER A 137 18.85 -5.43 -17.59
CA SER A 137 19.26 -4.02 -17.69
C SER A 137 19.92 -3.55 -16.39
N ALA A 138 20.66 -2.45 -16.43
CA ALA A 138 21.27 -1.85 -15.24
C ALA A 138 20.23 -1.54 -14.13
N GLN A 139 19.04 -1.07 -14.52
CA GLN A 139 17.94 -0.78 -13.59
C GLN A 139 17.43 -2.04 -12.86
N ILE A 140 17.42 -3.20 -13.53
CA ILE A 140 17.00 -4.45 -12.90
C ILE A 140 18.04 -4.92 -11.90
N LEU A 141 19.34 -4.77 -12.20
CA LEU A 141 20.41 -5.12 -11.27
C LEU A 141 20.37 -4.22 -10.02
N GLU A 142 20.12 -2.92 -10.20
CA GLU A 142 19.92 -1.97 -9.10
C GLU A 142 18.72 -2.37 -8.23
N VAL A 143 17.55 -2.63 -8.83
CA VAL A 143 16.35 -3.06 -8.11
C VAL A 143 16.57 -4.39 -7.40
N SER A 144 17.22 -5.36 -8.05
CA SER A 144 17.52 -6.68 -7.49
C SER A 144 18.42 -6.58 -6.26
N LYS A 145 19.48 -5.76 -6.34
CA LYS A 145 20.37 -5.49 -5.20
C LYS A 145 19.64 -4.79 -4.05
N LYS A 146 18.84 -3.77 -4.37
CA LYS A 146 18.13 -2.95 -3.39
C LYS A 146 17.02 -3.71 -2.64
N TRP A 147 16.30 -4.56 -3.37
CA TRP A 147 15.25 -5.41 -2.81
C TRP A 147 15.77 -6.76 -2.33
N ASP A 148 17.07 -7.00 -2.48
CA ASP A 148 17.76 -8.24 -2.10
C ASP A 148 16.99 -9.47 -2.63
N ILE A 149 16.82 -9.50 -3.96
CA ILE A 149 16.10 -10.56 -4.69
C ILE A 149 16.86 -10.95 -5.95
N LEU A 150 16.59 -12.15 -6.45
CA LEU A 150 17.00 -12.62 -7.76
C LEU A 150 15.80 -12.57 -8.71
N MET A 151 15.82 -11.64 -9.66
CA MET A 151 14.78 -11.56 -10.70
C MET A 151 15.09 -12.51 -11.86
N ASN A 152 14.06 -13.10 -12.45
CA ASN A 152 14.20 -13.95 -13.64
C ASN A 152 14.46 -13.07 -14.87
N THR A 153 15.64 -13.22 -15.51
CA THR A 153 16.01 -12.44 -16.69
C THR A 153 15.99 -13.26 -17.98
N ARG A 154 15.37 -12.72 -19.03
CA ARG A 154 15.50 -13.17 -20.43
C ARG A 154 16.53 -12.34 -21.18
#